data_AF-A0A699X5C0-F1
#
_entry.id   AF-A0A699X5C0-F1
#
_cell.length_a   1.000
_cell.length_b   1.000
_cell.length_c   1.000
_cell.angle_alpha   90.00
_cell.angle_beta   90.00
_cell.angle_gamma   90.00
#
_symmetry.space_group_name_H-M   'P 1'
#
loop_
_entity.id
_entity.type
_entity.pdbx_description
1 polymer ?
#
loop_
_entity_poly.entity_id
_entity_poly.type
_entity_poly.pdbx_seq_one_letter_code
_entity_poly.pdbx_strand_id
1 'polypeptide(L)' 'MRKSMLKQEFSEFGIGEAEGLHKGYDRMQKILSQLNQLNAKPEDEDINLKFIRALPLSWSY' A
#
# COMPACT_ATOMS: atom_id res chain seq x y z
N MET A 1 -0.81 -3.63 19.13
CA MET A 1 0.05 -4.51 18.30
C MET A 1 -0.46 -4.62 16.86
N ARG A 2 -1.67 -5.16 16.60
CA ARG A 2 -2.18 -5.30 15.22
C ARG A 2 -2.22 -3.99 14.41
N LYS A 3 -2.74 -2.91 14.99
CA LYS A 3 -2.81 -1.58 14.34
C LYS A 3 -1.43 -1.02 13.99
N SER A 4 -0.43 -1.19 14.85
CA SER A 4 0.94 -0.70 14.59
C SER A 4 1.64 -1.53 13.51
N MET A 5 1.43 -2.85 13.48
CA MET A 5 1.97 -3.72 12.43
C MET A 5 1.40 -3.37 11.05
N LEU A 6 0.09 -3.16 10.92
CA LEU A 6 -0.53 -2.76 9.65
C LEU A 6 -0.06 -1.39 9.16
N LYS A 7 0.19 -0.45 10.08
CA LYS A 7 0.78 0.85 9.73
C LYS A 7 2.21 0.69 9.21
N GLN A 8 2.99 -0.22 9.79
CA GLN A 8 4.33 -0.52 9.31
C GLN A 8 4.29 -1.17 7.92
N GLU A 9 3.41 -2.16 7.70
CA GLU A 9 3.21 -2.79 6.40
C GLU A 9 2.81 -1.79 5.32
N PHE A 10 1.91 -0.84 5.63
CA PHE A 10 1.59 0.26 4.72
C PHE A 10 2.79 1.19 4.49
N SER A 11 3.59 1.47 5.52
CA SER A 11 4.76 2.34 5.41
C SER A 11 5.83 1.75 4.50
N GLU A 12 6.08 0.44 4.62
CA GLU A 12 7.10 -0.31 3.87
C GLU A 12 6.56 -0.89 2.55
N PHE A 13 5.32 -0.54 2.17
CA PHE A 13 4.67 -1.07 0.98
C PHE A 13 5.46 -0.75 -0.30
N GLY A 14 5.78 -1.80 -1.06
CA GLY A 14 6.43 -1.74 -2.37
C GLY A 14 5.89 -2.83 -3.30
N ILE A 15 5.75 -2.54 -4.60
CA ILE A 15 5.27 -3.50 -5.60
C ILE A 15 6.48 -4.11 -6.29
N GLY A 16 6.54 -5.45 -6.34
CA GLY A 16 7.58 -6.15 -7.08
C GLY A 16 7.31 -6.15 -8.59
N GLU A 17 8.35 -6.14 -9.43
CA GLU A 17 8.18 -6.24 -10.89
C GLU A 17 7.41 -7.50 -11.30
N ALA A 18 7.77 -8.66 -10.73
CA ALA A 18 7.10 -9.93 -10.98
C ALA A 18 5.70 -10.03 -10.36
N GLU A 19 5.38 -9.18 -9.38
CA GLU A 19 4.04 -9.10 -8.79
C GLU A 19 3.05 -8.45 -9.76
N GLY A 20 3.48 -7.40 -10.45
CA GLY A 20 2.65 -6.65 -11.39
C GLY A 20 1.62 -5.74 -10.71
N LEU A 21 1.14 -4.75 -11.46
CA LEU A 21 0.37 -3.62 -10.91
C LEU A 21 -0.94 -4.07 -10.25
N HIS A 22 -1.67 -4.97 -10.94
CA HIS A 22 -2.94 -5.52 -10.48
C HIS A 22 -2.85 -6.19 -9.09
N LYS A 23 -1.91 -7.13 -8.91
CA LYS A 23 -1.72 -7.80 -7.61
C LYS A 23 -1.22 -6.85 -6.53
N GLY A 24 -0.32 -5.93 -6.88
CA GLY A 24 0.13 -4.90 -5.95
C GLY A 24 -1.03 -4.02 -5.48
N TYR A 25 -1.93 -3.61 -6.39
CA TYR A 25 -3.13 -2.84 -6.05
C TYR A 25 -4.07 -3.63 -5.12
N ASP A 26 -4.36 -4.90 -5.43
CA ASP A 26 -5.19 -5.75 -4.57
C ASP A 26 -4.62 -5.87 -3.14
N ARG A 27 -3.29 -6.00 -3.03
CA ARG A 27 -2.61 -6.06 -1.73
C ARG A 27 -2.72 -4.74 -0.96
N MET A 28 -2.55 -3.60 -1.64
CA MET A 28 -2.78 -2.28 -1.04
C MET A 28 -4.21 -2.16 -0.51
N GLN A 29 -5.22 -2.51 -1.32
CA GLN A 29 -6.63 -2.47 -0.92
C GLN A 29 -6.91 -3.34 0.31
N LYS A 30 -6.28 -4.51 0.39
CA LYS A 30 -6.39 -5.40 1.56
C LYS A 30 -5.85 -4.74 2.85
N ILE A 31 -4.68 -4.12 2.78
CA ILE A 31 -4.09 -3.40 3.93
C ILE A 31 -5.00 -2.24 4.36
N LEU A 32 -5.51 -1.47 3.39
CA LEU A 32 -6.40 -0.32 3.66
C LEU A 32 -7.74 -0.75 4.27
N SER A 33 -8.33 -1.85 3.79
CA SER A 33 -9.55 -2.41 4.37
C SER A 33 -9.37 -2.80 5.83
N GLN A 34 -8.23 -3.42 6.17
CA GLN A 34 -7.89 -3.78 7.54
C GLN A 34 -7.62 -2.54 8.42
N LEU A 35 -6.97 -1.50 7.89
CA LEU A 35 -6.76 -0.23 8.60
C LEU A 35 -8.10 0.51 8.82
N ASN A 36 -9.01 0.46 7.86
CA ASN A 36 -10.33 1.07 7.97
C ASN A 36 -11.17 0.44 9.09
N GLN A 37 -11.17 -0.89 9.20
CA GLN A 37 -11.81 -1.63 10.30
C GLN A 37 -11.27 -1.23 11.69
N LEU A 38 -10.06 -0.66 11.76
CA LEU A 38 -9.41 -0.21 13.00
C LEU A 38 -9.43 1.31 13.18
N ASN A 39 -10.27 2.03 12.41
CA ASN A 39 -10.32 3.49 12.38
C ASN A 39 -8.91 4.09 12.28
N ALA A 40 -8.13 3.57 11.32
CA ALA A 40 -6.72 3.86 11.13
C ALA A 40 -6.35 4.11 9.66
N LYS A 41 -7.36 4.18 8.77
CA LYS A 41 -7.14 4.43 7.35
C LYS A 41 -6.48 5.80 7.17
N PRO A 42 -5.40 5.92 6.39
CA PRO A 42 -4.82 7.20 6.01
C PRO A 42 -5.77 8.00 5.09
N GLU A 43 -5.44 9.26 4.86
CA GLU A 43 -6.15 10.10 3.88
C GLU A 43 -5.89 9.60 2.44
N ASP A 44 -6.84 9.86 1.54
CA ASP A 44 -6.76 9.32 0.18
C ASP A 44 -5.56 9.88 -0.61
N GLU A 45 -5.12 11.12 -0.32
CA GLU A 45 -3.91 11.70 -0.91
C GLU A 45 -2.63 10.94 -0.50
N ASP A 46 -2.48 10.62 0.79
CA ASP A 46 -1.37 9.82 1.31
C ASP A 46 -1.32 8.42 0.68
N ILE A 47 -2.50 7.82 0.47
CA ILE A 47 -2.64 6.50 -0.15
C ILE A 47 -2.17 6.55 -1.60
N ASN A 48 -2.65 7.52 -2.37
CA ASN A 48 -2.28 7.67 -3.78
C ASN A 48 -0.78 7.92 -3.93
N LEU A 49 -0.22 8.80 -3.12
CA LEU A 49 1.21 9.10 -3.13
C LEU A 49 2.05 7.89 -2.73
N LYS A 50 1.64 7.13 -1.71
CA LYS A 50 2.30 5.88 -1.31
C LYS A 50 2.27 4.85 -2.45
N PHE A 51 1.14 4.70 -3.13
CA PHE A 51 0.99 3.72 -4.20
C PHE A 51 1.89 4.05 -5.41
N ILE A 52 1.96 5.32 -5.82
CA ILE A 52 2.84 5.76 -6.91
C ILE A 52 4.32 5.54 -6.55
N ARG A 53 4.71 5.87 -5.31
CA ARG A 53 6.10 5.66 -4.82
C ARG A 53 6.48 4.18 -4.66
N ALA A 54 5.49 3.31 -4.57
CA ALA A 54 5.68 1.88 -4.44
C ALA A 54 5.87 1.17 -5.79
N LEU A 55 5.68 1.85 -6.92
CA LEU A 55 5.90 1.28 -8.24
C LEU A 55 7.39 0.97 -8.45
N PRO A 56 7.73 -0.11 -9.17
CA PRO A 56 9.09 -0.36 -9.62
C PRO A 56 9.63 0.83 -10.43
N LEU A 57 10.89 1.20 -10.17
CA LEU A 57 11.55 2.27 -10.93
C LEU A 57 11.59 1.98 -12.44
N SER A 58 11.67 0.71 -12.83
CA SER A 58 11.65 0.25 -14.22
C SER A 58 10.36 0.59 -14.98
N TRP A 59 9.27 0.95 -14.29
CA TRP A 59 8.01 1.34 -14.93
C TRP A 59 7.91 2.85 -15.23
N SER A 60 8.99 3.59 -15.00
CA SER A 60 9.03 5.05 -15.19
C SER A 60 9.40 5.48 -16.62
N TYR A 61 9.38 4.55 -17.58
CA TYR A 61 9.79 4.73 -18.98
C TYR A 61 8.62 4.56 -19.97
#